data_AF-A0A0K2RJY9-F1
#
_entry.id   AF-A0A0K2RJY9-F1
#
_cell.length_a   1.000
_cell.length_b   1.000
_cell.length_c   1.000
_cell.angle_alpha   90.00
_cell.angle_beta   90.00
_cell.angle_gamma   90.00
#
_symmetry.space_group_name_H-M   'P 1'
#
loop_
_entity.id
_entity.type
_entity.pdbx_description
1 polymer ?
#
loop_
_entity_poly.entity_id
_entity_poly.type
_entity_poly.pdbx_seq_one_letter_code
_entity_poly.pdbx_strand_id
1 'polypeptide(L)'
;MLNLDRDVVIVGAGPSGLTAARELKKAGLSVAVLEARDRVGGRTWTDTIDGAMLEIGGQWVSPDQTALMGLLDELGLKMYARYRDGESVYLAPDGSRTRYTGLPSR
;
A
#
# COMPACT_ATOMS: atom_id res chain seq x y z
N MET A 1 -8.29 -22.52 -24.57
CA MET A 1 -8.95 -21.27 -24.13
C MET A 1 -9.67 -21.57 -22.84
N LEU A 2 -9.47 -20.77 -21.78
CA LEU A 2 -10.14 -20.97 -20.51
C LEU A 2 -11.44 -20.15 -20.55
N ASN A 3 -12.59 -20.82 -20.49
CA ASN A 3 -13.90 -20.17 -20.40
C ASN A 3 -14.38 -20.29 -18.96
N LEU A 4 -14.75 -19.17 -18.34
CA LEU A 4 -15.23 -19.09 -16.96
C LEU A 4 -16.48 -18.25 -16.92
N ASP A 5 -17.54 -18.77 -16.29
CA ASP A 5 -18.74 -18.02 -15.95
C ASP A 5 -18.65 -17.57 -14.50
N ARG A 6 -18.84 -16.26 -14.25
CA ARG A 6 -18.74 -15.64 -12.91
C ARG A 6 -19.80 -14.55 -12.76
N ASP A 7 -20.23 -14.33 -11.53
CA ASP A 7 -21.15 -13.24 -11.20
C ASP A 7 -20.49 -11.87 -11.42
N VAL A 8 -19.20 -11.75 -11.08
CA VAL A 8 -18.43 -10.51 -11.25
C VAL A 8 -17.02 -10.77 -11.79
N VAL A 9 -16.63 -9.99 -12.80
CA VAL A 9 -15.24 -9.93 -13.31
C VAL A 9 -14.60 -8.63 -12.86
N ILE A 10 -13.39 -8.70 -12.30
CA ILE A 10 -12.62 -7.58 -11.79
C ILE A 10 -11.36 -7.43 -12.64
N VAL A 11 -11.15 -6.25 -13.22
CA VAL A 11 -9.97 -5.95 -14.02
C VAL A 11 -8.93 -5.25 -13.14
N GLY A 12 -7.82 -5.93 -12.89
CA GLY A 12 -6.69 -5.48 -12.07
C GLY A 12 -6.68 -6.07 -10.66
N ALA A 13 -5.57 -6.68 -10.28
CA ALA A 13 -5.31 -7.27 -8.96
C ALA A 13 -4.50 -6.33 -8.05
N GLY A 14 -4.80 -5.03 -8.10
CA GLY A 14 -4.32 -4.07 -7.09
C GLY A 14 -5.11 -4.18 -5.77
N PRO A 15 -4.74 -3.41 -4.73
CA PRO A 15 -5.41 -3.47 -3.41
C PRO A 15 -6.93 -3.29 -3.49
N SER A 16 -7.40 -2.35 -4.33
CA SER A 16 -8.84 -2.13 -4.53
C SER A 16 -9.55 -3.33 -5.19
N GLY A 17 -8.99 -3.89 -6.27
CA GLY A 17 -9.59 -5.03 -6.97
C GLY A 17 -9.61 -6.30 -6.11
N LEU A 18 -8.51 -6.57 -5.39
CA LEU A 18 -8.45 -7.71 -4.47
C LEU A 18 -9.38 -7.54 -3.26
N THR A 19 -9.53 -6.31 -2.75
CA THR A 19 -10.51 -6.02 -1.69
C THR A 19 -11.94 -6.26 -2.20
N ALA A 20 -12.27 -5.77 -3.40
CA ALA A 20 -13.58 -6.02 -4.00
C ALA A 20 -13.85 -7.52 -4.19
N ALA A 21 -12.88 -8.27 -4.74
CA ALA A 21 -12.99 -9.71 -4.93
C ALA A 21 -13.27 -10.44 -3.61
N ARG A 22 -12.58 -10.04 -2.55
CA ARG A 22 -12.72 -10.59 -1.21
C ARG A 22 -14.11 -10.35 -0.63
N GLU A 23 -14.60 -9.12 -0.69
CA GLU A 23 -15.92 -8.78 -0.13
C GLU A 23 -17.07 -9.42 -0.94
N LEU A 24 -16.95 -9.48 -2.27
CA LEU A 24 -17.91 -10.18 -3.12
C LEU A 24 -17.95 -11.68 -2.81
N LYS A 25 -16.79 -12.32 -2.61
CA LYS A 25 -16.73 -13.73 -2.18
C LYS A 25 -17.34 -13.93 -0.80
N LYS A 26 -17.10 -13.03 0.15
CA LYS A 26 -17.75 -13.08 1.48
C LYS A 26 -19.28 -12.99 1.37
N ALA A 27 -19.79 -12.25 0.39
CA ALA A 27 -21.22 -12.16 0.08
C ALA A 27 -21.77 -13.36 -0.71
N GLY A 28 -20.95 -14.39 -0.99
CA GLY A 28 -21.39 -15.61 -1.69
C GLY A 28 -21.34 -15.53 -3.22
N LEU A 29 -20.79 -14.46 -3.80
CA LEU A 29 -20.66 -14.31 -5.25
C LEU A 29 -19.38 -14.97 -5.79
N SER A 30 -19.50 -15.55 -6.98
CA SER A 30 -18.37 -16.07 -7.74
C SER A 30 -17.66 -14.93 -8.49
N VAL A 31 -16.33 -14.88 -8.39
CA VAL A 31 -15.52 -13.82 -9.01
C VAL A 31 -14.38 -14.36 -9.85
N ALA A 32 -13.97 -13.59 -10.86
CA ALA A 32 -12.68 -13.71 -11.53
C ALA A 32 -11.93 -12.38 -11.47
N VAL A 33 -10.64 -12.42 -11.11
CA VAL A 33 -9.76 -11.24 -11.14
C VAL A 33 -8.76 -11.44 -12.27
N LEU A 34 -8.72 -10.50 -13.20
CA LEU A 34 -7.83 -10.53 -14.36
C LEU A 34 -6.77 -9.44 -14.21
N GLU A 35 -5.51 -9.83 -14.05
CA GLU A 35 -4.38 -8.91 -13.93
C GLU A 35 -3.54 -8.96 -15.20
N ALA A 36 -3.08 -7.79 -15.66
CA ALA A 36 -2.29 -7.68 -16.87
C ALA A 36 -0.81 -8.04 -16.63
N ARG A 37 -0.32 -7.85 -15.41
CA ARG A 37 1.05 -8.17 -15.00
C ARG A 37 1.21 -9.63 -14.59
N ASP A 38 2.47 -10.03 -14.46
CA ASP A 38 2.93 -11.29 -13.87
C ASP A 38 2.83 -11.33 -12.34
N ARG A 39 2.38 -10.24 -11.71
CA ARG A 39 2.20 -10.10 -10.27
C ARG A 39 0.97 -9.29 -9.91
N VAL A 40 0.47 -9.51 -8.69
CA VAL A 40 -0.57 -8.67 -8.08
C VAL A 40 0.04 -7.40 -7.45
N GLY A 41 -0.80 -6.59 -6.80
CA GLY A 41 -0.41 -5.42 -5.99
C GLY A 41 -0.43 -4.10 -6.76
N GLY A 42 -0.28 -4.12 -8.08
CA GLY A 42 -0.35 -2.89 -8.90
C GLY A 42 0.67 -1.84 -8.44
N ARG A 43 0.18 -0.75 -7.82
CA ARG A 43 0.99 0.37 -7.31
C ARG A 43 1.63 0.11 -5.94
N THR A 44 1.42 -1.05 -5.33
CA THR A 44 2.21 -1.55 -4.21
C THR A 44 3.06 -2.71 -4.73
N TRP A 45 4.37 -2.66 -4.49
CA TRP A 45 5.31 -3.66 -4.97
C TRP A 45 6.57 -3.63 -4.13
N THR A 46 6.86 -4.75 -3.49
CA THR A 46 8.12 -5.02 -2.80
C THR A 46 8.99 -5.88 -3.71
N ASP A 47 10.25 -5.50 -3.89
CA ASP A 47 11.22 -6.29 -4.65
C ASP A 47 12.62 -6.21 -4.02
N THR A 48 13.52 -7.11 -4.42
CA THR A 48 14.93 -7.08 -4.04
C THR A 48 15.77 -6.60 -5.22
N ILE A 49 16.35 -5.41 -5.09
CA ILE A 49 17.23 -4.81 -6.10
C ILE A 49 18.63 -4.77 -5.52
N ASP A 50 19.59 -5.45 -6.17
CA ASP A 50 21.00 -5.54 -5.74
C ASP A 50 21.18 -5.95 -4.26
N GLY A 51 20.35 -6.90 -3.80
CA GLY A 51 20.39 -7.42 -2.42
C GLY A 51 19.69 -6.55 -1.38
N ALA A 52 19.12 -5.41 -1.78
CA ALA A 52 18.31 -4.54 -0.92
C ALA A 52 16.82 -4.75 -1.18
N MET A 53 16.06 -5.05 -0.13
CA MET A 53 14.59 -5.09 -0.20
C MET A 53 14.04 -3.67 -0.21
N LEU A 54 13.25 -3.33 -1.22
CA LEU A 54 12.69 -1.99 -1.43
C LEU A 54 11.18 -2.07 -1.66
N GLU A 55 10.46 -1.11 -1.10
CA GLU A 55 9.10 -0.80 -1.53
C GLU A 55 9.19 0.15 -2.75
N ILE A 56 8.89 -0.36 -3.94
CA ILE A 56 8.90 0.40 -5.19
C ILE A 56 7.66 1.32 -5.27
N GLY A 57 6.61 1.01 -4.49
CA GLY A 57 5.31 1.64 -4.54
C GLY A 57 4.87 2.31 -3.24
N GLY A 58 3.54 2.35 -3.03
CA GLY A 58 2.96 2.89 -1.80
C GLY A 58 3.29 2.03 -0.58
N GLN A 59 3.72 2.67 0.52
CA GLN A 59 4.22 1.97 1.72
C GLN A 59 3.70 2.56 3.06
N TRP A 60 3.15 3.77 3.05
CA TRP A 60 2.84 4.50 4.29
C TRP A 60 1.41 4.23 4.76
N VAL A 61 1.29 4.01 6.06
CA VAL A 61 0.00 3.99 6.77
C VAL A 61 -0.08 5.18 7.70
N SER A 62 -1.15 5.97 7.59
CA SER A 62 -1.42 7.12 8.46
C SER A 62 -2.50 6.78 9.50
N PRO A 63 -2.50 7.43 10.69
CA PRO A 63 -3.45 7.12 11.76
C PRO A 63 -4.94 7.26 11.39
N ASP A 64 -5.27 8.05 10.38
CA ASP A 64 -6.64 8.25 9.88
C ASP A 64 -7.12 7.11 8.94
N GLN A 65 -6.23 6.23 8.49
CA GLN A 65 -6.52 5.16 7.54
C GLN A 65 -7.10 3.91 8.22
N THR A 66 -8.20 4.08 8.95
CA THR A 66 -8.79 3.05 9.81
C THR A 66 -9.23 1.80 9.06
N ALA A 67 -9.77 1.92 7.85
CA ALA A 67 -10.15 0.77 7.02
C ALA A 67 -8.93 -0.09 6.64
N LEU A 68 -7.80 0.54 6.29
CA LEU A 68 -6.56 -0.17 6.00
C LEU A 68 -6.01 -0.83 7.27
N MET A 69 -6.00 -0.13 8.40
CA MET A 69 -5.56 -0.71 9.67
C MET A 69 -6.41 -1.93 10.09
N GLY A 70 -7.73 -1.88 9.90
CA GLY A 70 -8.60 -3.03 10.14
C GLY A 70 -8.28 -4.22 9.21
N LEU A 71 -8.03 -3.95 7.94
CA LEU A 71 -7.62 -5.01 6.99
C LEU A 71 -6.25 -5.61 7.34
N LEU A 72 -5.29 -4.79 7.78
CA LEU A 72 -3.97 -5.28 8.22
C LEU A 72 -4.10 -6.23 9.41
N ASP A 73 -4.95 -5.91 10.38
CA ASP A 73 -5.22 -6.76 11.54
C ASP A 73 -5.89 -8.09 11.12
N GLU A 74 -6.92 -8.03 10.27
CA GLU A 74 -7.59 -9.22 9.75
C GLU A 74 -6.65 -10.15 8.96
N LEU A 75 -5.62 -9.59 8.31
CA LEU A 75 -4.58 -10.34 7.60
C LEU A 75 -3.39 -10.74 8.50
N GLY A 76 -3.38 -10.34 9.78
CA GLY A 76 -2.30 -10.63 10.72
C GLY A 76 -1.00 -9.86 10.44
N LEU A 77 -1.03 -8.80 9.64
CA LEU A 77 0.12 -7.98 9.27
C LEU A 77 0.46 -6.97 10.37
N LYS A 78 1.77 -6.71 10.55
CA LYS A 78 2.27 -5.79 11.59
C LYS A 78 2.84 -4.52 10.96
N MET A 79 2.64 -3.42 11.67
CA MET A 79 3.21 -2.12 11.32
C MET A 79 4.40 -1.80 12.22
N TYR A 80 5.29 -0.94 11.74
CA TYR A 80 6.37 -0.35 12.53
C TYR A 80 6.44 1.15 12.23
N ALA A 81 6.93 1.93 13.20
CA ALA A 81 7.08 3.37 13.02
C ALA A 81 8.37 3.70 12.26
N ARG A 82 8.30 4.62 11.29
CA ARG A 82 9.50 5.23 10.72
C ARG A 82 10.27 5.96 11.83
N TYR A 83 11.59 5.74 11.87
CA TYR A 83 12.52 6.47 12.72
C TYR A 83 12.35 7.99 12.53
N ARG A 84 12.30 8.71 13.64
CA ARG A 84 12.06 10.16 13.66
C ARG A 84 12.80 10.90 14.78
N ASP A 85 13.73 10.23 15.46
CA ASP A 85 14.47 10.85 16.56
C ASP A 85 15.52 11.81 16.01
N GLY A 86 15.88 12.82 16.80
CA GLY A 86 16.83 13.87 16.43
C GLY A 86 16.19 15.09 15.77
N GLU A 87 17.01 15.86 15.06
CA GLU A 87 16.60 17.10 14.40
C GLU A 87 16.29 16.84 12.91
N SER A 88 15.19 17.43 12.44
CA SER A 88 14.92 17.57 11.01
C SER A 88 15.75 18.71 10.41
N VAL A 89 15.92 18.69 9.08
CA VAL A 89 16.65 19.73 8.34
C VAL A 89 15.71 20.38 7.33
N TYR A 90 15.63 21.71 7.36
CA TYR A 90 15.00 22.52 6.33
C TYR A 90 16.08 23.32 5.58
N LEU A 91 15.99 23.32 4.25
CA LEU A 91 16.80 24.15 3.36
C LEU A 91 15.90 25.22 2.74
N ALA A 92 16.16 26.48 3.06
CA ALA A 92 15.43 27.60 2.50
C ALA A 92 15.89 27.91 1.06
N PRO A 93 15.09 28.63 0.26
CA PRO A 93 15.45 28.99 -1.11
C PRO A 93 16.76 29.79 -1.26
N ASP A 94 17.16 30.52 -0.22
CA ASP A 94 18.43 31.27 -0.17
C ASP A 94 19.65 30.39 0.16
N GLY A 95 19.44 29.08 0.36
CA GLY A 95 20.47 28.12 0.71
C GLY A 95 20.76 28.03 2.20
N SER A 96 20.10 28.82 3.05
CA SER A 96 20.26 28.71 4.50
C SER A 96 19.67 27.40 5.04
N ARG A 97 20.39 26.78 5.98
CA ARG A 97 20.03 25.50 6.61
C ARG A 97 19.57 25.73 8.05
N THR A 98 18.38 25.27 8.37
CA THR A 98 17.84 25.28 9.74
C THR A 98 17.63 23.85 10.23
N ARG A 99 18.11 23.56 11.43
CA ARG A 99 17.77 22.32 12.16
C ARG A 99 16.66 22.61 13.15
N TYR A 100 15.70 21.71 13.26
CA TYR A 100 14.55 21.87 14.15
C TYR A 100 14.05 20.53 14.68
N THR A 101 13.44 20.54 15.85
CA THR A 101 12.75 19.39 16.45
C THR A 101 11.24 19.51 16.27
N GLY A 102 10.56 18.39 16.08
CA GLY A 102 9.10 18.36 15.91
C GLY A 102 8.65 18.58 14.47
N LEU A 103 7.34 18.77 14.27
CA LEU A 103 6.79 19.13 12.95
C LEU A 103 7.05 20.62 12.71
N PRO A 104 7.42 21.04 11.49
CA PRO A 104 7.49 22.46 11.20
C PRO A 104 6.11 23.06 11.48
N SER A 105 6.06 24.11 12.29
CA SER A 105 4.84 24.86 12.56
C SER A 105 4.22 25.24 11.21
N ARG A 106 2.95 24.85 11.01
CA ARG A 106 2.16 25.28 9.86
C ARG A 106 2.12 26.80 9.76
#